data_AF-A0A5J5FFT5-F1
#
_entry.id   AF-A0A5J5FFT5-F1
#
_cell.length_a   1.000
_cell.length_b   1.000
_cell.length_c   1.000
_cell.angle_alpha   90.00
_cell.angle_beta   90.00
_cell.angle_gamma   90.00
#
_symmetry.space_group_name_H-M   'P 1'
#
loop_
_entity.id
_entity.type
_entity.pdbx_description
1 polymer ?
#
loop_
_entity_poly.entity_id
_entity_poly.type
_entity_poly.pdbx_seq_one_letter_code
_entity_poly.pdbx_strand_id
1 'polypeptide(L)'
;MIDNPQESVSISRAMDFLRRLDFSKFYFLVPSGYMGEREILGLTDRYRVTYRSGWPTTREDTMGFLKNIDDAEILVFAGGDGTARDVLSAGIRIPVIGIPAGVKMYSSVFAISPAHAADSLNSISKANLRTADAEVMDIDEDLYRKGVLSARPYGYLKVPVLNDMVMYSKAEYDLGGVEDIAEYIIEHMDDGYYVVGPGNTCKTIETEMGINTNPLGFDILKNRKLLKEDAAEEDIYLACRDGCRIIISPIGGQNFLIGRGNKQISSRVLKMIGAEDVIIVASPSKAENIRVLYVDSDVNPWQSGYARVLYGYGKYKIVPVIV
;
A
#
# COMPACT_ATOMS: atom_id res chain seq x y z
N MET A 1 -10.28 4.18 -21.74
CA MET A 1 -11.58 3.49 -21.51
C MET A 1 -11.34 2.01 -21.75
N ILE A 2 -12.17 1.14 -21.17
CA ILE A 2 -12.05 -0.31 -21.33
C ILE A 2 -13.23 -0.74 -22.19
N ASP A 3 -12.95 -1.21 -23.41
CA ASP A 3 -14.01 -1.53 -24.37
C ASP A 3 -14.58 -2.94 -24.13
N ASN A 4 -13.74 -3.88 -23.65
CA ASN A 4 -14.14 -5.23 -23.24
C ASN A 4 -14.28 -5.34 -21.70
N PRO A 5 -15.49 -5.50 -21.14
CA PRO A 5 -15.70 -5.63 -19.70
C PRO A 5 -14.89 -6.78 -19.05
N GLN A 6 -14.64 -7.87 -19.78
CA GLN A 6 -13.93 -9.05 -19.25
C GLN A 6 -12.44 -8.79 -18.98
N GLU A 7 -11.86 -7.77 -19.60
CA GLU A 7 -10.47 -7.34 -19.36
C GLU A 7 -10.36 -6.31 -18.23
N SER A 8 -11.49 -5.91 -17.63
CA SER A 8 -11.51 -4.90 -16.57
C SER A 8 -11.00 -5.43 -15.24
N VAL A 9 -9.83 -4.92 -14.82
CA VAL A 9 -9.23 -5.27 -13.52
C VAL A 9 -10.12 -4.82 -12.35
N SER A 10 -10.83 -3.69 -12.46
CA SER A 10 -11.75 -3.26 -11.39
C SER A 10 -12.96 -4.19 -11.24
N ILE A 11 -13.53 -4.69 -12.34
CA ILE A 11 -14.62 -5.68 -12.31
C ILE A 11 -14.10 -7.00 -11.71
N SER A 12 -12.95 -7.49 -12.16
CA SER A 12 -12.31 -8.70 -11.61
C SER A 12 -12.08 -8.60 -10.09
N ARG A 13 -11.58 -7.46 -9.63
CA ARG A 13 -11.35 -7.18 -8.20
C ARG A 13 -12.64 -7.00 -7.40
N ALA A 14 -13.67 -6.40 -7.98
CA ALA A 14 -15.00 -6.34 -7.39
C ALA A 14 -15.59 -7.76 -7.21
N MET A 15 -15.43 -8.65 -8.19
CA MET A 15 -15.87 -10.04 -8.09
C MET A 15 -15.12 -10.83 -6.99
N ASP A 16 -13.81 -10.60 -6.81
CA ASP A 16 -13.03 -11.21 -5.72
C ASP A 16 -13.52 -10.78 -4.33
N PHE A 17 -13.97 -9.53 -4.19
CA PHE A 17 -14.63 -9.01 -3.00
C PHE A 17 -16.02 -9.64 -2.81
N LEU A 18 -16.88 -9.59 -3.84
CA LEU A 18 -18.25 -10.08 -3.78
C LEU A 18 -18.33 -11.58 -3.44
N ARG A 19 -17.41 -12.40 -3.95
CA ARG A 19 -17.32 -13.84 -3.64
C ARG A 19 -17.12 -14.17 -2.16
N ARG A 20 -16.65 -13.22 -1.36
CA ARG A 20 -16.38 -13.37 0.08
C ARG A 20 -17.41 -12.67 0.97
N LEU A 21 -18.36 -11.95 0.37
CA LEU A 21 -19.28 -11.09 1.09
C LEU A 21 -20.51 -11.88 1.60
N ASP A 22 -20.90 -11.62 2.84
CA ASP A 22 -22.11 -12.17 3.46
C ASP A 22 -23.34 -11.36 3.02
N PHE A 23 -23.89 -11.70 1.86
CA PHE A 23 -25.05 -11.04 1.26
C PHE A 23 -26.30 -11.01 2.16
N SER A 24 -26.38 -11.83 3.22
CA SER A 24 -27.52 -11.84 4.13
C SER A 24 -27.61 -10.57 5.00
N LYS A 25 -26.47 -9.91 5.26
CA LYS A 25 -26.35 -8.72 6.10
C LYS A 25 -26.71 -7.42 5.40
N PHE A 26 -26.62 -7.38 4.07
CA PHE A 26 -26.62 -6.13 3.31
C PHE A 26 -27.85 -5.97 2.42
N TYR A 27 -28.07 -4.74 1.96
CA TYR A 27 -28.96 -4.41 0.86
C TYR A 27 -28.21 -3.44 -0.05
N PHE A 28 -28.13 -3.75 -1.33
CA PHE A 28 -27.19 -3.09 -2.23
C PHE A 28 -27.89 -2.06 -3.11
N LEU A 29 -27.34 -0.85 -3.15
CA LEU A 29 -27.67 0.15 -4.17
C LEU A 29 -26.55 0.11 -5.20
N VAL A 30 -26.90 -0.11 -6.47
CA VAL A 30 -25.92 -0.29 -7.55
C VAL A 30 -26.31 0.55 -8.78
N PRO A 31 -25.34 0.94 -9.63
CA PRO A 31 -25.63 1.37 -10.99
C PRO A 31 -25.89 0.16 -11.90
N SER A 32 -26.61 0.40 -13.00
CA SER A 32 -26.94 -0.64 -14.00
C SER A 32 -25.72 -1.18 -14.74
N GLY A 33 -25.87 -2.32 -15.43
CA GLY A 33 -24.82 -2.85 -16.30
C GLY A 33 -23.54 -3.22 -15.56
N TYR A 34 -22.38 -3.02 -16.22
CA TYR A 34 -21.04 -3.44 -15.76
C TYR A 34 -20.42 -2.54 -14.67
N MET A 35 -21.25 -1.77 -13.98
CA MET A 35 -20.83 -0.88 -12.88
C MET A 35 -21.32 -1.38 -11.52
N GLY A 36 -21.92 -2.57 -11.45
CA GLY A 36 -22.38 -3.22 -10.22
C GLY A 36 -23.55 -4.19 -10.42
N GLU A 37 -24.54 -3.86 -11.26
CA GLU A 37 -25.71 -4.72 -11.49
C GLU A 37 -25.33 -6.08 -12.10
N ARG A 38 -24.44 -6.12 -13.11
CA ARG A 38 -24.02 -7.37 -13.75
C ARG A 38 -23.22 -8.27 -12.83
N GLU A 39 -22.47 -7.67 -11.91
CA GLU A 39 -21.59 -8.33 -10.96
C GLU A 39 -22.36 -8.89 -9.75
N ILE A 40 -23.46 -8.24 -9.35
CA ILE A 40 -24.33 -8.70 -8.25
C ILE A 40 -25.43 -9.67 -8.70
N LEU A 41 -25.82 -9.61 -9.98
CA LEU A 41 -26.83 -10.49 -10.57
C LEU A 41 -26.45 -11.97 -10.42
N GLY A 42 -27.31 -12.75 -9.77
CA GLY A 42 -27.05 -14.17 -9.47
C GLY A 42 -26.24 -14.43 -8.20
N LEU A 43 -25.78 -13.40 -7.48
CA LEU A 43 -25.21 -13.52 -6.14
C LEU A 43 -26.24 -13.18 -5.05
N THR A 44 -27.14 -12.22 -5.28
CA THR A 44 -28.27 -11.92 -4.40
C THR A 44 -29.39 -11.18 -5.12
N ASP A 45 -30.63 -11.35 -4.63
CA ASP A 45 -31.79 -10.54 -5.04
C ASP A 45 -31.98 -9.29 -4.15
N ARG A 46 -31.13 -9.09 -3.13
CA ARG A 46 -31.23 -7.99 -2.15
C ARG A 46 -30.58 -6.70 -2.67
N TYR A 47 -30.95 -6.26 -3.86
CA TYR A 47 -30.41 -5.04 -4.46
C TYR A 47 -31.47 -4.20 -5.18
N ARG A 48 -31.11 -2.94 -5.47
CA ARG A 48 -31.86 -2.03 -6.34
C ARG A 48 -30.91 -1.22 -7.21
N VAL A 49 -31.24 -1.10 -8.49
CA VAL A 49 -30.57 -0.16 -9.40
C VAL A 49 -31.07 1.25 -9.11
N THR A 50 -30.18 2.17 -8.72
CA THR A 50 -30.52 3.58 -8.46
C THR A 50 -30.02 4.54 -9.54
N TYR A 51 -29.13 4.09 -10.43
CA TYR A 51 -28.60 4.88 -11.53
C TYR A 51 -28.47 4.04 -12.81
N ARG A 52 -28.72 4.67 -13.97
CA ARG A 52 -28.53 4.04 -15.29
C ARG A 52 -27.27 4.61 -15.94
N SER A 53 -26.22 3.79 -16.02
CA SER A 53 -24.92 4.15 -16.58
C SER A 53 -24.76 3.73 -18.04
N GLY A 54 -23.82 4.37 -18.74
CA GLY A 54 -23.40 3.98 -20.09
C GLY A 54 -22.44 2.78 -20.13
N TRP A 55 -21.99 2.43 -21.34
CA TRP A 55 -20.79 1.62 -21.56
C TRP A 55 -19.99 2.16 -22.77
N PRO A 56 -18.66 2.35 -22.67
CA PRO A 56 -17.85 2.26 -21.45
C PRO A 56 -18.25 3.33 -20.42
N THR A 57 -18.15 3.00 -19.13
CA THR A 57 -18.49 3.94 -18.04
C THR A 57 -17.43 5.03 -17.88
N THR A 58 -17.84 6.24 -17.52
CA THR A 58 -16.97 7.39 -17.30
C THR A 58 -17.05 7.95 -15.87
N ARG A 59 -16.27 8.99 -15.58
CA ARG A 59 -16.36 9.79 -14.33
C ARG A 59 -17.79 10.33 -14.12
N GLU A 60 -18.48 10.69 -15.20
CA GLU A 60 -19.83 11.22 -15.17
C GLU A 60 -20.84 10.17 -14.67
N ASP A 61 -20.67 8.88 -15.01
CA ASP A 61 -21.47 7.79 -14.45
C ASP A 61 -21.22 7.65 -12.94
N THR A 62 -19.97 7.74 -12.48
CA THR A 62 -19.62 7.72 -11.05
C THR A 62 -20.30 8.87 -10.31
N MET A 63 -20.13 10.10 -10.80
CA MET A 63 -20.74 11.29 -10.22
C MET A 63 -22.28 11.26 -10.31
N GLY A 64 -22.84 10.62 -11.33
CA GLY A 64 -24.27 10.40 -11.50
C GLY A 64 -24.83 9.43 -10.47
N PHE A 65 -24.21 8.26 -10.31
CA PHE A 65 -24.59 7.27 -9.29
C PHE A 65 -24.52 7.86 -7.89
N LEU A 66 -23.40 8.50 -7.52
CA LEU A 66 -23.18 9.07 -6.18
C LEU A 66 -24.21 10.14 -5.79
N LYS A 67 -24.80 10.85 -6.75
CA LYS A 67 -25.91 11.81 -6.52
C LYS A 67 -27.29 11.16 -6.33
N ASN A 68 -27.42 9.87 -6.62
CA ASN A 68 -28.64 9.06 -6.48
C ASN A 68 -28.47 7.95 -5.42
N ILE A 69 -27.53 8.14 -4.48
CA ILE A 69 -27.40 7.30 -3.28
C ILE A 69 -28.21 7.94 -2.16
N ASP A 70 -29.47 7.51 -2.05
CA ASP A 70 -30.30 7.75 -0.88
C ASP A 70 -30.16 6.57 0.10
N ASP A 71 -30.19 6.84 1.41
CA ASP A 71 -30.25 5.85 2.50
C ASP A 71 -29.10 4.82 2.64
N ALA A 72 -27.99 4.94 1.89
CA ALA A 72 -26.84 4.05 2.10
C ALA A 72 -26.07 4.38 3.39
N GLU A 73 -25.68 3.35 4.15
CA GLU A 73 -24.92 3.49 5.40
C GLU A 73 -23.40 3.44 5.18
N ILE A 74 -22.97 2.84 4.06
CA ILE A 74 -21.57 2.69 3.66
C ILE A 74 -21.48 2.61 2.14
N LEU A 75 -20.46 3.24 1.56
CA LEU A 75 -20.15 3.15 0.13
C LEU A 75 -18.98 2.19 -0.09
N VAL A 76 -19.08 1.33 -1.10
CA VAL A 76 -17.97 0.49 -1.56
C VAL A 76 -17.73 0.77 -3.04
N PHE A 77 -16.48 0.97 -3.44
CA PHE A 77 -16.12 1.23 -4.84
C PHE A 77 -14.86 0.47 -5.23
N ALA A 78 -14.77 -0.03 -6.47
CA ALA A 78 -13.57 -0.66 -7.01
C ALA A 78 -12.87 0.27 -8.01
N GLY A 79 -11.63 0.63 -7.73
CA GLY A 79 -10.92 1.63 -8.54
C GLY A 79 -9.51 1.97 -8.05
N GLY A 80 -9.05 3.15 -8.44
CA GLY A 80 -7.80 3.76 -7.98
C GLY A 80 -8.02 5.20 -7.50
N ASP A 81 -6.95 5.95 -7.25
CA ASP A 81 -7.04 7.28 -6.65
C ASP A 81 -7.94 8.26 -7.41
N GLY A 82 -8.00 8.19 -8.75
CA GLY A 82 -8.94 8.96 -9.54
C GLY A 82 -10.41 8.72 -9.15
N THR A 83 -10.79 7.48 -8.83
CA THR A 83 -12.13 7.14 -8.34
C THR A 83 -12.36 7.63 -6.91
N ALA A 84 -11.35 7.53 -6.03
CA ALA A 84 -11.44 8.09 -4.67
C ALA A 84 -11.63 9.62 -4.71
N ARG A 85 -10.96 10.30 -5.65
CA ARG A 85 -11.12 11.72 -5.93
C ARG A 85 -12.54 12.06 -6.39
N ASP A 86 -13.15 11.23 -7.24
CA ASP A 86 -14.54 11.39 -7.69
C ASP A 86 -15.53 11.25 -6.52
N VAL A 87 -15.33 10.26 -5.65
CA VAL A 87 -16.11 10.05 -4.44
C VAL A 87 -16.03 11.26 -3.50
N LEU A 88 -14.85 11.85 -3.31
CA LEU A 88 -14.71 13.10 -2.55
C LEU A 88 -15.39 14.28 -3.26
N SER A 89 -15.21 14.41 -4.56
CA SER A 89 -15.75 15.52 -5.38
C SER A 89 -17.28 15.52 -5.42
N ALA A 90 -17.91 14.36 -5.25
CA ALA A 90 -19.36 14.20 -5.11
C ALA A 90 -19.89 14.66 -3.74
N GLY A 91 -19.02 14.96 -2.76
CA GLY A 91 -19.42 15.43 -1.43
C GLY A 91 -19.94 14.32 -0.51
N ILE A 92 -19.57 13.06 -0.77
CA ILE A 92 -19.98 11.89 0.01
C ILE A 92 -19.51 12.03 1.47
N ARG A 93 -20.46 11.85 2.41
CA ARG A 93 -20.21 11.94 3.86
C ARG A 93 -20.32 10.61 4.61
N ILE A 94 -20.94 9.60 3.98
CA ILE A 94 -21.02 8.25 4.54
C ILE A 94 -19.63 7.59 4.46
N PRO A 95 -19.29 6.66 5.37
CA PRO A 95 -18.02 5.96 5.31
C PRO A 95 -17.85 5.20 4.00
N VAL A 96 -16.61 5.08 3.53
CA VAL A 96 -16.25 4.46 2.26
C VAL A 96 -15.28 3.29 2.46
N ILE A 97 -15.32 2.31 1.55
CA ILE A 97 -14.32 1.26 1.40
C ILE A 97 -13.89 1.20 -0.07
N GLY A 98 -12.61 1.50 -0.34
CA GLY A 98 -12.00 1.28 -1.63
C GLY A 98 -11.55 -0.18 -1.79
N ILE A 99 -12.06 -0.87 -2.81
CA ILE A 99 -11.54 -2.16 -3.28
C ILE A 99 -10.36 -1.87 -4.22
N PRO A 100 -9.15 -2.37 -3.93
CA PRO A 100 -7.97 -2.03 -4.72
C PRO A 100 -7.98 -2.64 -6.12
N ALA A 101 -8.06 -1.80 -7.16
CA ALA A 101 -8.10 -2.23 -8.56
C ALA A 101 -6.73 -2.21 -9.29
N GLY A 102 -5.65 -1.78 -8.63
CA GLY A 102 -4.32 -1.67 -9.26
C GLY A 102 -3.16 -1.79 -8.27
N VAL A 103 -1.95 -1.43 -8.70
CA VAL A 103 -0.73 -1.39 -7.85
C VAL A 103 -0.30 0.04 -7.50
N LYS A 104 -1.16 1.02 -7.74
CA LYS A 104 -0.90 2.47 -7.65
C LYS A 104 -2.07 3.15 -6.94
N MET A 105 -2.14 2.98 -5.63
CA MET A 105 -3.15 3.59 -4.77
C MET A 105 -2.44 4.20 -3.57
N TYR A 106 -2.59 5.51 -3.42
CA TYR A 106 -1.91 6.30 -2.38
C TYR A 106 -2.92 6.96 -1.43
N SER A 107 -4.18 7.10 -1.85
CA SER A 107 -5.29 7.46 -0.95
C SER A 107 -5.48 6.38 0.09
N SER A 108 -5.70 6.77 1.33
CA SER A 108 -5.78 5.86 2.46
C SER A 108 -7.20 5.32 2.71
N VAL A 109 -8.00 5.28 1.65
CA VAL A 109 -9.39 4.79 1.64
C VAL A 109 -9.51 3.35 1.14
N PHE A 110 -8.42 2.77 0.64
CA PHE A 110 -8.38 1.42 0.06
C PHE A 110 -8.03 0.36 1.10
N ALA A 111 -8.70 -0.79 1.05
CA ALA A 111 -8.31 -1.96 1.83
C ALA A 111 -7.02 -2.61 1.28
N ILE A 112 -6.37 -3.46 2.08
CA ILE A 112 -5.13 -4.19 1.71
C ILE A 112 -5.33 -5.04 0.44
N SER A 113 -6.54 -5.61 0.28
CA SER A 113 -6.95 -6.44 -0.85
C SER A 113 -8.47 -6.52 -0.95
N PRO A 114 -9.06 -7.04 -2.06
CA PRO A 114 -10.50 -7.26 -2.14
C PRO A 114 -11.03 -8.22 -1.07
N ALA A 115 -10.24 -9.22 -0.68
CA ALA A 115 -10.58 -10.13 0.41
C ALA A 115 -10.70 -9.38 1.75
N HIS A 116 -9.68 -8.56 2.08
CA HIS A 116 -9.70 -7.78 3.32
C HIS A 116 -10.83 -6.74 3.34
N ALA A 117 -11.21 -6.16 2.19
CA ALA A 117 -12.40 -5.30 2.08
C ALA A 117 -13.69 -6.06 2.40
N ALA A 118 -13.84 -7.31 1.94
CA ALA A 118 -15.02 -8.13 2.18
C ALA A 118 -15.09 -8.59 3.64
N ASP A 119 -13.98 -9.09 4.19
CA ASP A 119 -13.86 -9.50 5.58
C ASP A 119 -14.10 -8.31 6.54
N SER A 120 -13.54 -7.13 6.20
CA SER A 120 -13.82 -5.85 6.85
C SER A 120 -15.32 -5.55 6.87
N LEU A 121 -15.98 -5.53 5.71
CA LEU A 121 -17.42 -5.21 5.62
C LEU A 121 -18.27 -6.24 6.37
N ASN A 122 -17.95 -7.53 6.25
CA ASN A 122 -18.62 -8.64 6.96
C ASN A 122 -18.56 -8.51 8.50
N SER A 123 -17.53 -7.85 9.03
CA SER A 123 -17.31 -7.61 10.46
C SER A 123 -18.07 -6.39 11.00
N ILE A 124 -18.52 -5.47 10.14
CA ILE A 124 -19.25 -4.27 10.56
C ILE A 124 -20.61 -4.66 11.15
N SER A 125 -20.81 -4.27 12.41
CA SER A 125 -22.13 -4.26 13.05
C SER A 125 -22.63 -2.82 13.15
N LYS A 126 -23.87 -2.58 12.74
CA LYS A 126 -24.53 -1.26 12.71
C LYS A 126 -24.48 -0.51 14.05
N ALA A 127 -24.47 -1.23 15.17
CA ALA A 127 -24.38 -0.63 16.50
C ALA A 127 -22.99 -0.06 16.86
N ASN A 128 -21.92 -0.48 16.17
CA ASN A 128 -20.52 -0.22 16.53
C ASN A 128 -19.68 0.40 15.40
N LEU A 129 -20.31 0.96 14.36
CA LEU A 129 -19.59 1.56 13.22
C LEU A 129 -18.91 2.88 13.63
N ARG A 130 -17.67 2.76 14.12
CA ARG A 130 -16.75 3.89 14.32
C ARG A 130 -16.15 4.29 12.97
N THR A 131 -15.91 5.59 12.78
CA THR A 131 -15.28 6.11 11.57
C THR A 131 -14.10 7.02 11.90
N ALA A 132 -13.12 7.06 11.01
CA ALA A 132 -12.00 7.99 11.01
C ALA A 132 -11.95 8.73 9.66
N ASP A 133 -11.26 9.86 9.62
CA ASP A 133 -11.00 10.59 8.39
C ASP A 133 -9.72 10.05 7.74
N ALA A 134 -9.80 9.70 6.45
CA ALA A 134 -8.71 9.15 5.66
C ALA A 134 -8.42 10.02 4.44
N GLU A 135 -7.13 10.24 4.19
CA GLU A 135 -6.65 11.16 3.16
C GLU A 135 -6.86 10.59 1.75
N VAL A 136 -7.43 11.41 0.87
CA VAL A 136 -7.51 11.19 -0.57
C VAL A 136 -6.37 11.95 -1.22
N MET A 137 -5.59 11.27 -2.06
CA MET A 137 -4.41 11.82 -2.73
C MET A 137 -4.76 12.29 -4.16
N ASP A 138 -4.36 13.50 -4.51
CA ASP A 138 -4.28 13.95 -5.90
C ASP A 138 -2.90 13.60 -6.45
N ILE A 139 -2.87 12.70 -7.42
CA ILE A 139 -1.65 12.29 -8.12
C ILE A 139 -1.73 12.83 -9.53
N ASP A 140 -0.71 13.59 -9.91
CA ASP A 140 -0.53 13.97 -11.30
C ASP A 140 -0.08 12.72 -12.09
N GLU A 141 -1.02 12.09 -12.81
CA GLU A 141 -0.73 10.91 -13.63
C GLU A 141 0.31 11.17 -14.73
N ASP A 142 0.42 12.38 -15.24
CA ASP A 142 1.34 12.73 -16.34
C ASP A 142 2.75 13.00 -15.82
N LEU A 143 2.91 13.54 -14.61
CA LEU A 143 4.19 13.55 -13.89
C LEU A 143 4.58 12.14 -13.45
N TYR A 144 3.62 11.34 -12.94
CA TYR A 144 3.87 9.97 -12.52
C TYR A 144 4.32 9.08 -13.69
N ARG A 145 3.72 9.22 -14.88
CA ARG A 145 4.16 8.54 -16.12
C ARG A 145 5.58 8.91 -16.54
N LYS A 146 6.12 10.04 -16.05
CA LYS A 146 7.51 10.51 -16.25
C LYS A 146 8.42 10.16 -15.07
N GLY A 147 7.96 9.32 -14.13
CA GLY A 147 8.72 8.91 -12.95
C GLY A 147 8.67 9.88 -11.76
N VAL A 148 7.95 11.00 -11.87
CA VAL A 148 7.88 12.04 -10.83
C VAL A 148 6.64 11.85 -9.98
N LEU A 149 6.80 11.38 -8.74
CA LEU A 149 5.70 11.22 -7.79
C LEU A 149 5.28 12.58 -7.17
N SER A 150 4.47 13.35 -7.90
CA SER A 150 3.76 14.49 -7.34
C SER A 150 2.39 14.03 -6.80
N ALA A 151 2.36 13.72 -5.50
CA ALA A 151 1.15 13.31 -4.79
C ALA A 151 0.82 14.28 -3.64
N ARG A 152 -0.25 15.07 -3.78
CA ARG A 152 -0.68 16.10 -2.80
C ARG A 152 -1.98 15.69 -2.08
N PRO A 153 -2.21 16.11 -0.83
CA PRO A 153 -3.49 15.92 -0.17
C PRO A 153 -4.60 16.61 -0.98
N TYR A 154 -5.62 15.86 -1.40
CA TYR A 154 -6.82 16.40 -2.07
C TYR A 154 -7.93 16.74 -1.07
N GLY A 155 -8.01 15.96 0.01
CA GLY A 155 -8.97 16.14 1.09
C GLY A 155 -9.19 14.82 1.83
N TYR A 156 -10.32 14.68 2.53
CA TYR A 156 -10.56 13.56 3.43
C TYR A 156 -11.95 12.93 3.23
N LEU A 157 -11.99 11.60 3.14
CA LEU A 157 -13.21 10.80 3.20
C LEU A 157 -13.29 10.06 4.53
N LYS A 158 -14.50 9.75 4.99
CA LYS A 158 -14.68 8.88 6.16
C LYS A 158 -14.45 7.42 5.78
N VAL A 159 -13.75 6.67 6.63
CA VAL A 159 -13.58 5.22 6.52
C VAL A 159 -14.00 4.55 7.84
N PRO A 160 -14.49 3.30 7.82
CA PRO A 160 -14.68 2.51 9.02
C PRO A 160 -13.37 2.34 9.81
N VAL A 161 -13.44 2.37 11.14
CA VAL A 161 -12.30 1.98 11.99
C VAL A 161 -12.36 0.47 12.21
N LEU A 162 -11.51 -0.26 11.49
CA LEU A 162 -11.44 -1.72 11.51
C LEU A 162 -9.98 -2.16 11.66
N ASN A 163 -9.76 -3.28 12.35
CA ASN A 163 -8.41 -3.81 12.62
C ASN A 163 -7.62 -4.15 11.34
N ASP A 164 -8.32 -4.43 10.23
CA ASP A 164 -7.76 -4.93 8.97
C ASP A 164 -7.85 -3.92 7.81
N MET A 165 -8.25 -2.67 8.09
CA MET A 165 -8.19 -1.58 7.11
C MET A 165 -6.80 -0.98 7.04
N VAL A 166 -6.42 -0.48 5.86
CA VAL A 166 -5.26 0.40 5.71
C VAL A 166 -5.64 1.78 6.25
N MET A 167 -5.76 1.89 7.58
CA MET A 167 -5.84 3.15 8.30
C MET A 167 -4.48 3.84 8.34
N TYR A 168 -4.05 4.18 7.13
CA TYR A 168 -3.51 5.49 6.85
C TYR A 168 -4.73 6.48 6.80
N SER A 169 -4.67 7.81 6.89
CA SER A 169 -3.88 8.77 6.12
C SER A 169 -2.39 8.53 6.13
N LYS A 170 -1.64 9.22 5.27
CA LYS A 170 -0.29 9.55 5.68
C LYS A 170 -0.38 10.12 7.09
N ALA A 171 0.30 9.45 8.01
CA ALA A 171 0.74 10.07 9.22
C ALA A 171 1.26 11.46 8.83
N GLU A 172 0.66 12.51 9.41
CA GLU A 172 1.13 13.89 9.25
C GLU A 172 2.63 13.88 9.52
N TYR A 173 3.46 13.98 8.48
CA TYR A 173 4.92 13.98 8.56
C TYR A 173 5.45 13.24 9.81
N ASP A 174 5.27 11.92 9.89
CA ASP A 174 5.80 11.10 11.00
C ASP A 174 7.32 10.87 10.82
N LEU A 175 7.98 12.02 10.62
CA LEU A 175 9.33 12.41 10.98
C LEU A 175 9.52 12.41 12.52
N GLY A 176 8.48 12.08 13.28
CA GLY A 176 8.60 11.65 14.67
C GLY A 176 9.42 10.37 14.77
N GLY A 177 10.75 10.49 14.72
CA GLY A 177 11.68 9.39 14.93
C GLY A 177 12.05 8.57 13.68
N VAL A 178 11.87 9.10 12.46
CA VAL A 178 12.53 8.53 11.26
C VAL A 178 13.93 9.16 11.10
N GLU A 179 14.09 10.42 11.44
CA GLU A 179 15.37 11.10 11.60
C GLU A 179 16.22 10.40 12.67
N ASP A 180 15.64 10.03 13.81
CA ASP A 180 16.28 9.17 14.83
C ASP A 180 16.84 7.85 14.25
N ILE A 181 16.18 7.27 13.25
CA ILE A 181 16.64 6.06 12.54
C ILE A 181 17.79 6.42 11.62
N ALA A 182 17.65 7.49 10.84
CA ALA A 182 18.69 7.97 9.92
C ALA A 182 19.97 8.33 10.67
N GLU A 183 19.89 9.13 11.73
CA GLU A 183 21.01 9.49 12.61
C GLU A 183 21.72 8.25 13.14
N TYR A 184 20.99 7.33 13.77
CA TYR A 184 21.56 6.08 14.27
C TYR A 184 22.26 5.26 13.17
N ILE A 185 21.65 5.15 11.98
CA ILE A 185 22.25 4.43 10.85
C ILE A 185 23.51 5.12 10.34
N ILE A 186 23.50 6.45 10.19
CA ILE A 186 24.63 7.24 9.67
C ILE A 186 25.81 7.24 10.65
N GLU A 187 25.56 7.29 11.95
CA GLU A 187 26.60 7.15 12.98
C GLU A 187 27.29 5.79 12.91
N HIS A 188 26.51 4.71 12.73
CA HIS A 188 26.99 3.33 12.71
C HIS A 188 27.33 2.81 11.29
N MET A 189 27.31 3.69 10.27
CA MET A 189 27.65 3.33 8.88
C MET A 189 29.16 3.23 8.69
N ASP A 190 29.67 2.06 8.32
CA ASP A 190 31.10 1.88 8.02
C ASP A 190 31.45 2.17 6.56
N ASP A 191 32.75 2.16 6.26
CA ASP A 191 33.29 2.32 4.91
C ASP A 191 33.12 1.01 4.12
N GLY A 192 31.89 0.77 3.67
CA GLY A 192 31.52 -0.42 2.89
C GLY A 192 30.49 -0.11 1.80
N TYR A 193 29.95 -1.18 1.20
CA TYR A 193 28.81 -1.12 0.29
C TYR A 193 27.50 -1.19 1.08
N TYR A 194 26.59 -0.26 0.80
CA TYR A 194 25.25 -0.22 1.36
C TYR A 194 24.22 -0.20 0.24
N VAL A 195 23.27 -1.13 0.27
CA VAL A 195 22.15 -1.22 -0.66
C VAL A 195 20.92 -0.66 0.06
N VAL A 196 20.46 0.53 -0.33
CA VAL A 196 19.34 1.22 0.30
C VAL A 196 18.07 0.96 -0.49
N GLY A 197 17.06 0.39 0.18
CA GLY A 197 15.80 0.00 -0.43
C GLY A 197 14.83 1.15 -0.72
N PRO A 198 13.70 0.84 -1.38
CA PRO A 198 12.66 1.79 -1.67
C PRO A 198 11.84 2.17 -0.41
N GLY A 199 11.17 3.32 -0.50
CA GLY A 199 10.25 3.83 0.52
C GLY A 199 10.87 4.87 1.46
N ASN A 200 10.01 5.77 1.96
CA ASN A 200 10.44 6.99 2.68
C ASN A 200 11.41 6.73 3.83
N THR A 201 11.17 5.74 4.69
CA THR A 201 12.06 5.43 5.83
C THR A 201 13.50 5.10 5.40
N CYS A 202 13.68 4.51 4.22
CA CYS A 202 15.01 4.25 3.67
C CYS A 202 15.58 5.52 3.03
N LYS A 203 14.77 6.29 2.30
CA LYS A 203 15.20 7.53 1.63
C LYS A 203 15.53 8.68 2.58
N THR A 204 14.90 8.78 3.75
CA THR A 204 15.30 9.76 4.77
C THR A 204 16.77 9.58 5.17
N ILE A 205 17.27 8.35 5.23
CA ILE A 205 18.68 8.06 5.53
C ILE A 205 19.61 8.68 4.46
N GLU A 206 19.20 8.59 3.19
CA GLU A 206 19.95 9.19 2.08
C GLU A 206 19.82 10.72 2.09
N THR A 207 18.63 11.26 2.35
CA THR A 207 18.37 12.70 2.44
C THR A 207 19.16 13.37 3.55
N GLU A 208 19.26 12.76 4.74
CA GLU A 208 20.10 13.24 5.85
C GLU A 208 21.60 13.20 5.51
N MET A 209 22.03 12.34 4.58
CA MET A 209 23.37 12.34 4.00
C MET A 209 23.55 13.35 2.85
N GLY A 210 22.52 14.15 2.52
CA GLY A 210 22.51 15.08 1.39
C GLY A 210 22.30 14.42 0.02
N ILE A 211 21.87 13.17 -0.01
CA ILE A 211 21.63 12.36 -1.22
C ILE A 211 20.12 12.33 -1.48
N ASN A 212 19.70 12.71 -2.70
CA ASN A 212 18.30 12.73 -3.08
C ASN A 212 18.10 11.86 -4.32
N THR A 213 17.32 10.79 -4.18
CA THR A 213 17.12 9.75 -5.19
C THR A 213 15.65 9.32 -5.30
N ASN A 214 15.33 8.54 -6.33
CA ASN A 214 13.99 8.01 -6.58
C ASN A 214 13.50 7.11 -5.42
N PRO A 215 12.37 7.43 -4.74
CA PRO A 215 11.85 6.65 -3.61
C PRO A 215 11.32 5.26 -3.98
N LEU A 216 11.22 4.92 -5.26
CA LEU A 216 10.83 3.60 -5.75
C LEU A 216 12.03 2.71 -6.12
N GLY A 217 13.24 3.28 -6.18
CA GLY A 217 14.47 2.59 -6.57
C GLY A 217 15.20 1.94 -5.38
N PHE A 218 16.03 0.96 -5.71
CA PHE A 218 17.15 0.55 -4.87
C PHE A 218 18.35 1.40 -5.23
N ASP A 219 19.11 1.88 -4.26
CA ASP A 219 20.33 2.65 -4.50
C ASP A 219 21.53 1.94 -3.86
N ILE A 220 22.72 2.18 -4.42
CA ILE A 220 23.97 1.65 -3.89
C ILE A 220 24.84 2.81 -3.45
N LEU A 221 25.18 2.82 -2.17
CA LEU A 221 26.17 3.71 -1.58
C LEU A 221 27.49 2.96 -1.39
N LYS A 222 28.61 3.66 -1.55
CA LYS A 222 29.94 3.21 -1.15
C LYS A 222 30.63 4.31 -0.35
N ASN A 223 31.11 3.97 0.85
CA ASN A 223 31.79 4.92 1.76
C ASN A 223 30.99 6.23 1.92
N ARG A 224 29.71 6.08 2.28
CA ARG A 224 28.75 7.17 2.50
C ARG A 224 28.46 8.07 1.27
N LYS A 225 28.74 7.61 0.05
CA LYS A 225 28.46 8.34 -1.20
C LYS A 225 27.65 7.50 -2.18
N LEU A 226 26.73 8.14 -2.89
CA LEU A 226 25.97 7.49 -3.97
C LEU A 226 26.91 6.98 -5.07
N LEU A 227 26.89 5.68 -5.31
CA LEU A 227 27.60 5.01 -6.41
C LEU A 227 26.66 4.75 -7.59
N LYS A 228 25.41 4.40 -7.31
CA LYS A 228 24.38 4.06 -8.31
C LYS A 228 23.00 4.40 -7.77
N GLU A 229 22.23 5.16 -8.52
CA GLU A 229 20.78 5.32 -8.34
C GLU A 229 20.03 4.28 -9.19
N ASP A 230 18.86 3.83 -8.72
CA ASP A 230 17.94 2.88 -9.37
C ASP A 230 18.66 1.62 -9.88
N ALA A 231 19.40 1.01 -8.95
CA ALA A 231 20.17 -0.21 -9.10
C ALA A 231 19.28 -1.40 -9.47
N ALA A 232 19.66 -2.07 -10.56
CA ALA A 232 19.09 -3.35 -10.94
C ALA A 232 19.67 -4.48 -10.07
N GLU A 233 19.07 -5.68 -10.19
CA GLU A 233 19.49 -6.86 -9.44
C GLU A 233 20.97 -7.26 -9.70
N GLU A 234 21.48 -7.05 -10.92
CA GLU A 234 22.91 -7.27 -11.22
C GLU A 234 23.81 -6.22 -10.57
N ASP A 235 23.40 -4.94 -10.49
CA ASP A 235 24.16 -3.89 -9.80
C ASP A 235 24.31 -4.26 -8.30
N ILE A 236 23.22 -4.69 -7.67
CA ILE A 236 23.18 -5.13 -6.27
C ILE A 236 24.02 -6.40 -6.07
N TYR A 237 23.87 -7.39 -6.95
CA TYR A 237 24.68 -8.60 -6.92
C TYR A 237 26.18 -8.29 -6.98
N LEU A 238 26.61 -7.38 -7.88
CA LEU A 238 28.00 -6.97 -7.99
C LEU A 238 28.51 -6.23 -6.75
N ALA A 239 27.72 -5.32 -6.17
CA ALA A 239 28.08 -4.61 -4.94
C ALA A 239 28.27 -5.57 -3.74
N CYS A 240 27.44 -6.61 -3.65
CA CYS A 240 27.48 -7.58 -2.56
C CYS A 240 28.59 -8.64 -2.69
N ARG A 241 29.34 -8.69 -3.80
CA ARG A 241 30.49 -9.60 -3.96
C ARG A 241 31.66 -9.29 -3.03
N ASP A 242 31.85 -8.01 -2.70
CA ASP A 242 32.92 -7.52 -1.81
C ASP A 242 32.42 -7.37 -0.34
N GLY A 243 31.22 -7.88 -0.04
CA GLY A 243 30.48 -7.63 1.19
C GLY A 243 29.63 -6.35 1.10
N CYS A 244 28.34 -6.47 1.42
CA CYS A 244 27.39 -5.36 1.47
C CYS A 244 26.49 -5.47 2.69
N ARG A 245 25.94 -4.34 3.14
CA ARG A 245 24.74 -4.32 3.99
C ARG A 245 23.53 -3.86 3.21
N ILE A 246 22.35 -4.37 3.54
CA ILE A 246 21.09 -4.03 2.89
C ILE A 246 20.17 -3.34 3.89
N ILE A 247 19.82 -2.08 3.64
CA ILE A 247 18.86 -1.33 4.44
C ILE A 247 17.48 -1.39 3.76
N ILE A 248 16.49 -1.99 4.40
CA ILE A 248 15.14 -2.17 3.82
C ILE A 248 14.02 -1.93 4.84
N SER A 249 12.87 -1.47 4.35
CA SER A 249 11.65 -1.38 5.16
C SER A 249 10.62 -2.44 4.73
N PRO A 250 9.87 -3.06 5.66
CA PRO A 250 8.76 -3.92 5.31
C PRO A 250 7.68 -3.15 4.52
N ILE A 251 7.10 -3.79 3.51
CA ILE A 251 6.04 -3.18 2.69
C ILE A 251 4.81 -2.90 3.56
N GLY A 252 4.34 -1.65 3.51
CA GLY A 252 3.22 -1.16 4.30
C GLY A 252 1.96 -2.01 4.10
N GLY A 253 1.28 -2.31 5.21
CA GLY A 253 0.05 -3.13 5.23
C GLY A 253 0.23 -4.63 4.93
N GLN A 254 1.37 -5.09 4.41
CA GLN A 254 1.58 -6.50 4.06
C GLN A 254 2.71 -7.18 4.84
N ASN A 255 3.63 -6.41 5.43
CA ASN A 255 4.80 -6.89 6.18
C ASN A 255 5.76 -7.82 5.41
N PHE A 256 5.65 -7.91 4.07
CA PHE A 256 6.69 -8.54 3.26
C PHE A 256 7.98 -7.72 3.34
N LEU A 257 9.07 -8.43 3.59
CA LEU A 257 10.41 -7.89 3.69
C LEU A 257 11.24 -8.22 2.43
N ILE A 258 10.99 -9.36 1.79
CA ILE A 258 11.72 -9.86 0.61
C ILE A 258 10.75 -10.51 -0.38
N GLY A 259 11.06 -10.42 -1.68
CA GLY A 259 10.47 -11.19 -2.77
C GLY A 259 9.23 -10.55 -3.41
N ARG A 260 8.34 -9.97 -2.61
CA ARG A 260 7.26 -9.11 -3.10
C ARG A 260 7.69 -7.66 -3.09
N GLY A 261 7.51 -6.96 -4.21
CA GLY A 261 7.84 -5.53 -4.37
C GLY A 261 9.35 -5.21 -4.48
N ASN A 262 10.25 -6.11 -4.06
CA ASN A 262 11.70 -5.91 -4.08
C ASN A 262 12.49 -7.12 -4.62
N LYS A 263 12.11 -7.60 -5.82
CA LYS A 263 12.74 -8.75 -6.48
C LYS A 263 14.23 -8.56 -6.83
N GLN A 264 14.74 -7.34 -6.73
CA GLN A 264 16.16 -7.04 -6.87
C GLN A 264 17.01 -7.61 -5.72
N ILE A 265 16.40 -7.96 -4.58
CA ILE A 265 17.04 -8.80 -3.55
C ILE A 265 16.76 -10.26 -3.92
N SER A 266 17.57 -10.80 -4.84
CA SER A 266 17.39 -12.14 -5.37
C SER A 266 18.01 -13.23 -4.48
N SER A 267 17.66 -14.48 -4.75
CA SER A 267 18.24 -15.66 -4.10
C SER A 267 19.76 -15.77 -4.23
N ARG A 268 20.38 -15.15 -5.25
CA ARG A 268 21.86 -15.11 -5.37
C ARG A 268 22.48 -13.99 -4.54
N VAL A 269 21.77 -12.86 -4.36
CA VAL A 269 22.15 -11.81 -3.40
C VAL A 269 22.06 -12.37 -1.98
N LEU A 270 20.94 -13.00 -1.62
CA LEU A 270 20.70 -13.56 -0.28
C LEU A 270 21.66 -14.68 0.13
N LYS A 271 22.34 -15.33 -0.82
CA LYS A 271 23.40 -16.33 -0.55
C LYS A 271 24.76 -15.72 -0.21
N MET A 272 24.93 -14.41 -0.37
CA MET A 272 26.18 -13.68 -0.07
C MET A 272 26.14 -12.89 1.25
N ILE A 273 24.97 -12.80 1.91
CA ILE A 273 24.75 -11.97 3.09
C ILE A 273 24.16 -12.75 4.26
N GLY A 274 24.51 -12.35 5.48
CA GLY A 274 23.94 -12.85 6.73
C GLY A 274 22.65 -12.13 7.15
N ALA A 275 22.08 -12.55 8.28
CA ALA A 275 20.95 -11.86 8.91
C ALA A 275 21.37 -10.51 9.54
N GLU A 276 22.65 -10.42 9.91
CA GLU A 276 23.35 -9.26 10.46
C GLU A 276 23.59 -8.16 9.41
N ASP A 277 23.69 -8.53 8.13
CA ASP A 277 23.88 -7.59 7.03
C ASP A 277 22.58 -6.93 6.57
N VAL A 278 21.42 -7.48 6.95
CA VAL A 278 20.11 -6.93 6.63
C VAL A 278 19.58 -6.05 7.76
N ILE A 279 19.68 -4.74 7.55
CA ILE A 279 19.22 -3.72 8.48
C ILE A 279 17.76 -3.37 8.16
N ILE A 280 16.84 -3.86 8.99
CA ILE A 280 15.40 -3.61 8.79
C ILE A 280 15.01 -2.31 9.51
N VAL A 281 14.42 -1.36 8.77
CA VAL A 281 13.97 -0.06 9.30
C VAL A 281 12.45 0.12 9.14
N ALA A 282 11.79 0.74 10.12
CA ALA A 282 10.36 1.06 10.05
C ALA A 282 10.08 2.32 10.87
N SER A 283 9.16 3.21 10.44
CA SER A 283 8.66 4.28 11.31
C SER A 283 8.10 3.70 12.62
N PRO A 284 8.10 4.45 13.75
CA PRO A 284 7.56 3.95 15.02
C PRO A 284 6.13 3.41 14.87
N SER A 285 5.30 4.15 14.14
CA SER A 285 3.92 3.80 13.76
C SER A 285 3.82 2.47 12.99
N LYS A 286 4.72 2.19 12.05
CA LYS A 286 4.77 0.89 11.34
C LYS A 286 5.27 -0.21 12.28
N ALA A 287 6.32 0.05 13.05
CA ALA A 287 6.94 -0.90 13.96
C ALA A 287 5.99 -1.35 15.09
N GLU A 288 5.17 -0.46 15.64
CA GLU A 288 4.17 -0.81 16.66
C GLU A 288 3.19 -1.87 16.13
N ASN A 289 2.75 -1.72 14.88
CA ASN A 289 1.75 -2.58 14.24
C ASN A 289 2.31 -3.88 13.65
N ILE A 290 3.59 -3.91 13.22
CA ILE A 290 4.23 -5.15 12.75
C ILE A 290 4.11 -6.27 13.82
N ARG A 291 3.53 -7.41 13.43
CA ARG A 291 3.40 -8.63 14.26
C ARG A 291 4.26 -9.79 13.77
N VAL A 292 4.56 -9.80 12.47
CA VAL A 292 5.30 -10.83 11.74
C VAL A 292 5.89 -10.18 10.49
N LEU A 293 7.00 -10.71 9.97
CA LEU A 293 7.61 -10.36 8.69
C LEU A 293 7.55 -11.56 7.74
N TYR A 294 7.33 -11.31 6.45
CA TYR A 294 7.25 -12.37 5.43
C TYR A 294 8.41 -12.31 4.43
N VAL A 295 8.97 -13.46 4.07
CA VAL A 295 10.10 -13.62 3.13
C VAL A 295 9.67 -14.55 1.99
N ASP A 296 9.29 -13.97 0.84
CA ASP A 296 8.87 -14.73 -0.36
C ASP A 296 10.12 -15.14 -1.17
N SER A 297 10.93 -16.07 -0.62
CA SER A 297 12.20 -16.54 -1.21
C SER A 297 12.58 -17.97 -0.80
N ASP A 298 13.34 -18.68 -1.65
CA ASP A 298 14.00 -19.95 -1.33
C ASP A 298 15.17 -19.81 -0.35
N VAL A 299 15.60 -18.57 -0.05
CA VAL A 299 16.70 -18.26 0.87
C VAL A 299 16.20 -17.33 1.97
N ASN A 300 16.29 -17.80 3.22
CA ASN A 300 15.99 -17.00 4.40
C ASN A 300 17.28 -16.78 5.23
N PRO A 301 17.78 -15.53 5.36
CA PRO A 301 18.89 -15.22 6.26
C PRO A 301 18.60 -15.51 7.74
N TRP A 302 17.35 -15.30 8.20
CA TRP A 302 16.96 -15.41 9.62
C TRP A 302 16.68 -16.85 10.03
N GLN A 303 17.74 -17.67 10.14
CA GLN A 303 17.67 -19.07 10.59
C GLN A 303 17.07 -19.24 12.00
N SER A 304 17.15 -18.20 12.84
CA SER A 304 16.52 -18.18 14.17
C SER A 304 14.99 -18.04 14.13
N GLY A 305 14.40 -17.68 12.98
CA GLY A 305 12.98 -17.34 12.84
C GLY A 305 12.60 -15.96 13.37
N TYR A 306 13.56 -15.09 13.69
CA TYR A 306 13.32 -13.73 14.19
C TYR A 306 14.29 -12.71 13.60
N ALA A 307 13.78 -11.50 13.37
CA ALA A 307 14.57 -10.35 12.92
C ALA A 307 14.44 -9.14 13.87
N ARG A 308 15.42 -8.24 13.78
CA ARG A 308 15.45 -6.96 14.52
C ARG A 308 15.00 -5.83 13.60
N VAL A 309 13.93 -5.13 13.98
CA VAL A 309 13.43 -3.94 13.28
C VAL A 309 13.84 -2.70 14.07
N LEU A 310 14.68 -1.84 13.48
CA LEU A 310 15.03 -0.52 14.02
C LEU A 310 13.86 0.44 13.77
N TYR A 311 13.41 1.14 14.83
CA TYR A 311 12.24 2.01 14.78
C TYR A 311 12.38 3.35 15.52
N GLY A 312 13.61 3.75 15.80
CA GLY A 312 14.01 4.98 16.46
C GLY A 312 15.45 4.83 16.95
N TYR A 313 16.02 5.86 17.59
CA TYR A 313 17.46 5.90 17.87
C TYR A 313 17.87 4.74 18.79
N GLY A 314 18.60 3.77 18.25
CA GLY A 314 18.96 2.51 18.93
C GLY A 314 17.80 1.62 19.39
N LYS A 315 16.55 1.91 19.01
CA LYS A 315 15.34 1.20 19.46
C LYS A 315 14.99 0.06 18.52
N TYR A 316 14.98 -1.16 19.03
CA TYR A 316 14.73 -2.38 18.25
C TYR A 316 13.49 -3.14 18.72
N LYS A 317 12.65 -3.56 17.77
CA LYS A 317 11.59 -4.54 17.98
C LYS A 317 12.05 -5.89 17.46
N ILE A 318 11.90 -6.95 18.26
CA ILE A 318 12.08 -8.33 17.79
C ILE A 318 10.77 -8.80 17.15
N VAL A 319 10.85 -9.32 15.93
CA VAL A 319 9.67 -9.74 15.16
C VAL A 319 9.89 -11.13 14.56
N PRO A 320 8.92 -12.07 14.65
CA PRO A 320 8.99 -13.35 13.95
C PRO A 320 9.10 -13.17 12.43
N VAL A 321 9.85 -14.06 11.79
CA VAL A 321 9.98 -14.15 10.33
C VAL A 321 9.33 -15.45 9.87
N ILE A 322 8.43 -15.35 8.89
CA ILE A 322 7.83 -16.49 8.19
C ILE A 322 8.32 -16.48 6.73
N VAL A 323 8.64 -17.67 6.23
CA VAL A 323 9.01 -17.96 4.84
C VAL A 323 7.83 -18.67 4.19
#